data_AF-A0A3R7HJN7-F1
#
_entry.id   AF-A0A3R7HJN7-F1
#
_cell.length_a   1.000
_cell.length_b   1.000
_cell.length_c   1.000
_cell.angle_alpha   90.00
_cell.angle_beta   90.00
_cell.angle_gamma   90.00
#
_symmetry.space_group_name_H-M   'P 1'
#
loop_
_entity.id
_entity.type
_entity.pdbx_description
1 polymer ?
#
loop_
_entity_poly.entity_id
_entity_poly.type
_entity_poly.pdbx_seq_one_letter_code
_entity_poly.pdbx_strand_id
1 'polypeptide(L)'
;MVIKRSELGSIDFSDIETGEHIPETHPGEILRSEFLDPLGMSVNALALALRVPAPRINDIVRGKRAISADTALRLERYFGASAQFWLNLQIAYDLRIATAAAGEQIEREIEPMPKANRPKLPKISAEHARAAALAASLTGNVTVIKARRKT
;
A
#
# COMPACT_ATOMS: atom_id res chain seq x y z
N MET A 1 -20.50 -9.09 -20.45
CA MET A 1 -19.51 -8.84 -21.52
C MET A 1 -18.54 -10.01 -21.51
N VAL A 2 -18.61 -10.87 -22.51
CA VAL A 2 -17.74 -12.05 -22.65
C VAL A 2 -16.70 -11.68 -23.70
N ILE A 3 -15.46 -11.44 -23.27
CA ILE A 3 -14.37 -11.16 -24.21
C ILE A 3 -13.77 -12.51 -24.60
N LYS A 4 -13.73 -12.81 -25.90
CA LYS A 4 -13.11 -14.04 -26.40
C LYS A 4 -11.59 -13.90 -26.28
N ARG A 5 -10.92 -14.92 -25.74
CA ARG A 5 -9.45 -14.92 -25.54
C ARG A 5 -8.66 -14.65 -26.83
N SER A 6 -9.22 -14.99 -27.98
CA SER A 6 -8.65 -14.73 -29.31
C SER A 6 -8.59 -13.25 -29.71
N GLU A 7 -9.39 -12.40 -29.06
CA GLU A 7 -9.46 -10.96 -29.35
C GLU A 7 -8.45 -10.15 -28.52
N LEU A 8 -7.81 -10.75 -27.50
CA LEU A 8 -6.80 -10.10 -26.67
C LEU A 8 -5.55 -9.62 -27.44
N GLY A 9 -5.23 -10.25 -28.57
CA GLY A 9 -4.04 -9.92 -29.35
C GLY A 9 -4.18 -8.69 -30.24
N SER A 10 -5.38 -8.16 -30.45
CA SER A 10 -5.64 -6.99 -31.31
C SER A 10 -6.27 -5.81 -30.58
N ILE A 11 -6.37 -5.88 -29.25
CA ILE A 11 -6.88 -4.76 -28.47
C ILE A 11 -5.72 -3.79 -28.26
N ASP A 12 -5.91 -2.58 -28.76
CA ASP A 12 -5.02 -1.47 -28.48
C ASP A 12 -5.27 -0.99 -27.05
N PHE A 13 -4.26 -1.16 -26.19
CA PHE A 13 -4.31 -0.75 -24.80
C PHE A 13 -3.62 0.60 -24.56
N SER A 14 -3.20 1.30 -25.64
CA SER A 14 -2.59 2.63 -25.56
C SER A 14 -3.46 3.65 -24.81
N ASP A 15 -4.79 3.49 -24.89
CA ASP A 15 -5.75 4.38 -24.24
C ASP A 15 -5.86 4.16 -22.71
N ILE A 16 -5.35 3.03 -22.21
CA ILE A 16 -5.31 2.68 -20.78
C ILE A 16 -3.93 2.95 -20.19
N GLU A 17 -2.88 2.99 -21.01
CA GLU A 17 -1.58 3.60 -20.68
C GLU A 17 -1.69 5.13 -20.66
N THR A 18 -2.68 5.65 -19.94
CA THR A 18 -2.50 6.98 -19.37
C THR A 18 -1.34 6.81 -18.39
N GLY A 19 -0.15 7.28 -18.75
CA GLY A 19 0.98 7.47 -17.83
C GLY A 19 0.66 8.45 -16.68
N GLU A 20 -0.61 8.59 -16.31
CA GLU A 20 -1.07 9.27 -15.12
C GLU A 20 -0.50 8.53 -13.92
N HIS A 21 0.50 9.17 -13.35
CA HIS A 21 1.11 8.80 -12.10
C HIS A 21 0.01 8.69 -11.04
N ILE A 22 -0.31 7.46 -10.62
CA ILE A 22 -1.23 7.23 -9.50
C ILE A 22 -0.68 8.04 -8.32
N PRO A 23 -1.46 8.99 -7.75
CA PRO A 23 -0.96 9.85 -6.69
C PRO A 23 -0.45 9.00 -5.52
N GLU A 24 0.68 9.42 -4.95
CA GLU A 24 1.35 8.70 -3.87
C GLU A 24 0.52 8.80 -2.60
N THR A 25 -0.37 7.83 -2.39
CA THR A 25 -1.26 7.82 -1.22
C THR A 25 -0.45 7.48 0.03
N HIS A 26 -0.25 8.47 0.90
CA HIS A 26 0.36 8.25 2.20
C HIS A 26 -0.55 7.38 3.08
N PRO A 27 -0.04 6.45 3.90
CA PRO A 27 -0.87 5.58 4.76
C PRO A 27 -1.80 6.35 5.72
N GLY A 28 -1.38 7.55 6.12
CA GLY A 28 -2.19 8.45 6.93
C GLY A 28 -3.42 9.01 6.23
N GLU A 29 -3.42 9.09 4.90
CA GLU A 29 -4.61 9.43 4.13
C GLU A 29 -5.62 8.29 4.17
N ILE A 30 -5.15 7.04 4.02
CA ILE A 30 -5.98 5.83 4.17
C ILE A 30 -6.56 5.74 5.59
N LEU A 31 -5.74 6.03 6.62
CA LEU A 31 -6.22 6.10 8.00
C LEU A 31 -7.36 7.14 8.14
N ARG A 32 -7.28 8.26 7.43
CA ARG A 32 -8.33 9.28 7.46
C ARG A 32 -9.59 8.82 6.72
N SER A 33 -9.47 8.50 5.43
CA SER A 33 -10.61 8.25 4.55
C SER A 33 -11.33 6.95 4.83
N GLU A 34 -10.60 5.89 5.20
CA GLU A 34 -11.18 4.54 5.35
C GLU A 34 -11.56 4.21 6.80
N PHE A 35 -11.04 4.96 7.78
CA PHE A 35 -11.28 4.68 9.21
C PHE A 35 -11.85 5.87 9.96
N LEU A 36 -11.16 7.02 9.97
CA LEU A 36 -11.61 8.15 10.79
C LEU A 36 -12.91 8.79 10.27
N ASP A 37 -12.96 9.09 8.97
CA ASP A 37 -14.09 9.77 8.36
C ASP A 37 -15.39 8.92 8.43
N PRO A 38 -15.37 7.60 8.12
CA PRO A 38 -16.55 6.75 8.25
C PRO A 38 -17.02 6.55 9.70
N LEU A 39 -16.10 6.63 10.66
CA LEU A 39 -16.41 6.52 12.09
C LEU A 39 -16.81 7.86 12.73
N GLY A 40 -16.71 8.98 11.99
CA GLY A 40 -16.87 10.32 12.54
C GLY A 40 -15.88 10.61 13.68
N MET A 41 -14.71 9.97 13.65
CA MET A 41 -13.75 9.98 14.74
C MET A 41 -12.70 11.08 14.54
N SER A 42 -12.49 11.92 15.55
CA SER A 42 -11.43 12.92 15.50
C SER A 42 -10.04 12.30 15.71
N VAL A 43 -9.01 12.95 15.16
CA VAL A 43 -7.60 12.63 15.41
C VAL A 43 -7.26 12.57 16.91
N ASN A 44 -7.83 13.48 17.69
CA ASN A 44 -7.63 13.52 19.15
C ASN A 44 -8.26 12.31 19.83
N ALA A 45 -9.47 11.90 19.40
CA ALA A 45 -10.13 10.71 19.93
C ALA A 45 -9.31 9.46 19.65
N LEU A 46 -8.78 9.31 18.43
CA LEU A 46 -7.89 8.20 18.09
C LEU A 46 -6.60 8.24 18.94
N ALA A 47 -5.96 9.41 19.08
CA ALA A 47 -4.73 9.53 19.86
C ALA A 47 -4.92 9.09 21.33
N LEU A 48 -6.03 9.49 21.94
CA LEU A 48 -6.42 9.05 23.29
C LEU A 48 -6.62 7.54 23.35
N ALA A 49 -7.35 6.96 22.39
CA ALA A 49 -7.60 5.53 22.33
C ALA A 49 -6.31 4.70 22.18
N LEU A 50 -5.37 5.18 21.36
CA LEU A 50 -4.07 4.54 21.13
C LEU A 50 -3.04 4.83 22.25
N ARG A 51 -3.38 5.73 23.20
CA ARG A 51 -2.49 6.22 24.26
C ARG A 51 -1.18 6.78 23.72
N VAL A 52 -1.29 7.66 22.74
CA VAL A 52 -0.16 8.38 22.13
C VAL A 52 -0.41 9.89 22.09
N PRO A 53 0.62 10.73 22.01
CA PRO A 53 0.42 12.17 21.86
C PRO A 53 -0.37 12.50 20.59
N ALA A 54 -1.37 13.38 20.69
CA ALA A 54 -2.17 13.84 19.55
C ALA A 54 -1.36 14.35 18.35
N PRO A 55 -0.23 15.09 18.54
CA PRO A 55 0.62 15.49 17.42
C PRO A 55 1.11 14.31 16.58
N ARG A 56 1.34 13.15 17.18
CA ARG A 56 1.78 11.94 16.45
C ARG A 56 0.76 11.51 15.40
N ILE A 57 -0.52 11.39 15.78
CA ILE A 57 -1.58 10.97 14.87
C ILE A 57 -1.89 12.08 13.86
N ASN A 58 -1.84 13.35 14.29
CA ASN A 58 -2.01 14.49 13.39
C ASN A 58 -0.95 14.51 12.28
N ASP A 59 0.33 14.33 12.63
CA ASP A 59 1.41 14.29 11.65
C ASP A 59 1.27 13.11 10.69
N ILE A 60 0.84 11.94 11.18
CA ILE A 60 0.59 10.76 10.33
C ILE A 60 -0.52 11.07 9.32
N VAL A 61 -1.69 11.52 9.79
CA VAL A 61 -2.85 11.83 8.94
C VAL A 61 -2.55 12.93 7.92
N ARG A 62 -1.61 13.82 8.22
CA ARG A 62 -1.15 14.89 7.31
C ARG A 62 0.00 14.48 6.39
N GLY A 63 0.45 13.23 6.42
CA GLY A 63 1.55 12.76 5.59
C GLY A 63 2.93 13.28 5.99
N LYS A 64 3.06 13.84 7.20
CA LYS A 64 4.33 14.40 7.71
C LYS A 64 5.16 13.39 8.51
N ARG A 65 4.56 12.26 8.86
CA ARG A 65 5.18 11.23 9.69
C ARG A 65 4.75 9.84 9.20
N ALA A 66 5.73 8.96 9.05
CA ALA A 66 5.51 7.56 8.76
C ALA A 66 4.85 6.79 9.91
N ILE A 67 4.13 5.73 9.58
CA ILE A 67 3.61 4.77 10.55
C ILE A 67 4.75 3.86 11.01
N SER A 68 5.12 3.97 12.29
CA SER A 68 6.09 3.07 12.95
C SER A 68 5.47 1.73 13.35
N ALA A 69 6.30 0.72 13.62
CA ALA A 69 5.84 -0.58 14.13
C ALA A 69 5.04 -0.49 15.44
N ASP A 70 5.44 0.36 16.39
CA ASP A 70 4.66 0.63 17.63
C ASP A 70 3.26 1.17 17.28
N THR A 71 3.19 2.11 16.33
CA THR A 71 1.90 2.68 15.91
C THR A 71 1.04 1.66 15.18
N ALA A 72 1.64 0.83 14.32
CA ALA A 72 0.95 -0.25 13.61
C ALA A 72 0.34 -1.28 14.58
N LEU A 73 1.07 -1.70 15.61
CA LEU A 73 0.56 -2.62 16.65
C LEU A 73 -0.58 -2.00 17.45
N ARG A 74 -0.51 -0.70 17.76
CA ARG A 74 -1.61 0.02 18.43
C ARG A 74 -2.84 0.10 17.54
N LEU A 75 -2.67 0.42 16.26
CA LEU A 75 -3.75 0.47 15.28
C LEU A 75 -4.38 -0.92 15.08
N GLU A 76 -3.58 -1.98 15.03
CA GLU A 76 -4.08 -3.36 15.02
C GLU A 76 -4.93 -3.68 16.23
N ARG A 77 -4.41 -3.34 17.42
CA ARG A 77 -5.17 -3.59 18.65
C ARG A 77 -6.50 -2.83 18.68
N TYR A 78 -6.56 -1.65 18.06
CA TYR A 78 -7.73 -0.79 18.10
C TYR A 78 -8.75 -1.09 16.99
N PHE A 79 -8.30 -1.21 15.74
CA PHE A 79 -9.14 -1.40 14.56
C PHE A 79 -9.23 -2.85 14.07
N GLY A 80 -8.38 -3.75 14.56
CA GLY A 80 -8.32 -5.15 14.14
C GLY A 80 -7.62 -5.40 12.80
N ALA A 81 -7.24 -4.36 12.06
CA ALA A 81 -6.41 -4.47 10.86
C ALA A 81 -4.95 -4.73 11.26
N SER A 82 -4.34 -5.80 10.76
CA SER A 82 -3.01 -6.26 11.21
C SER A 82 -1.93 -5.17 11.15
N ALA A 83 -0.94 -5.22 12.04
CA ALA A 83 0.19 -4.28 12.01
C ALA A 83 0.94 -4.37 10.67
N GLN A 84 1.01 -5.57 10.10
CA GLN A 84 1.59 -5.77 8.79
C GLN A 84 0.84 -5.01 7.68
N PHE A 85 -0.49 -4.95 7.74
CA PHE A 85 -1.27 -4.15 6.78
C PHE A 85 -0.81 -2.69 6.77
N TRP A 86 -0.69 -2.06 7.94
CA TRP A 86 -0.24 -0.68 8.06
C TRP A 86 1.21 -0.47 7.59
N LEU A 87 2.10 -1.39 7.95
CA LEU A 87 3.50 -1.31 7.52
C LEU A 87 3.67 -1.55 6.02
N ASN A 88 2.85 -2.42 5.42
CA ASN A 88 2.87 -2.63 3.98
C ASN A 88 2.45 -1.38 3.21
N LEU A 89 1.45 -0.64 3.71
CA LEU A 89 1.08 0.65 3.14
C LEU A 89 2.26 1.63 3.20
N GLN A 90 2.95 1.70 4.34
CA GLN A 90 4.12 2.56 4.50
C GLN A 90 5.25 2.17 3.55
N ILE A 91 5.58 0.88 3.47
CA ILE A 91 6.63 0.38 2.56
C ILE A 91 6.28 0.69 1.11
N ALA A 92 5.03 0.48 0.70
CA ALA A 92 4.60 0.76 -0.66
C ALA A 92 4.71 2.26 -1.00
N TYR A 93 4.34 3.13 -0.05
CA TYR A 93 4.51 4.57 -0.20
C TYR A 93 5.99 4.98 -0.27
N ASP A 94 6.81 4.52 0.68
CA ASP A 94 8.23 4.86 0.75
C ASP A 94 9.00 4.40 -0.50
N LEU A 95 8.70 3.20 -1.01
CA LEU A 95 9.30 2.68 -2.23
C LEU A 95 8.92 3.51 -3.46
N ARG A 96 7.66 3.96 -3.55
CA ARG A 96 7.21 4.82 -4.66
C ARG A 96 7.94 6.16 -4.65
N ILE A 97 7.98 6.82 -3.48
CA ILE A 97 8.69 8.09 -3.29
C ILE A 97 10.17 7.93 -3.65
N ALA A 98 10.83 6.87 -3.15
CA ALA A 98 12.24 6.62 -3.42
C ALA A 98 12.50 6.31 -4.90
N THR A 99 11.61 5.56 -5.55
CA THR A 99 11.70 5.25 -6.98
C THR A 99 11.55 6.51 -7.83
N ALA A 100 10.57 7.37 -7.50
CA ALA A 100 10.39 8.64 -8.19
C ALA A 100 11.59 9.59 -8.00
N ALA A 101 12.19 9.60 -6.80
CA ALA A 101 13.30 10.50 -6.48
C ALA A 101 14.66 10.04 -7.05
N ALA A 102 14.92 8.74 -7.06
CA ALA A 102 16.27 8.20 -7.33
C ALA A 102 16.30 6.97 -8.25
N GLY A 103 15.15 6.46 -8.71
CA GLY A 103 15.07 5.22 -9.47
C GLY A 103 15.93 5.22 -10.73
N GLU A 104 15.80 6.25 -11.57
CA GLU A 104 16.58 6.37 -12.81
C GLU A 104 18.09 6.44 -12.54
N GLN A 105 18.50 7.18 -11.50
CA GLN A 105 19.91 7.29 -11.13
C GLN A 105 20.46 5.94 -10.67
N ILE A 106 19.72 5.21 -9.84
CA ILE A 106 20.09 3.88 -9.35
C ILE A 106 20.24 2.90 -10.52
N GLU A 107 19.32 2.91 -11.49
CA GLU A 107 19.39 2.05 -12.69
C GLU A 107 20.61 2.35 -13.56
N ARG A 108 21.03 3.61 -13.65
CA ARG A 108 22.22 4.02 -14.40
C ARG A 108 23.53 3.65 -13.69
N GLU A 109 23.57 3.74 -12.36
CA GLU A 109 24.79 3.53 -11.58
C GLU A 109 25.03 2.05 -11.22
N ILE A 110 23.97 1.24 -11.09
CA ILE A 110 24.07 -0.13 -10.57
C ILE A 110 23.88 -1.15 -11.70
N GLU A 111 24.96 -1.84 -12.06
CA GLU A 111 24.89 -3.00 -12.94
C GLU A 111 24.34 -4.23 -12.18
N PRO A 112 23.24 -4.87 -12.63
CA PRO A 112 22.68 -6.02 -11.95
C PRO A 112 23.59 -7.24 -12.04
N MET A 113 23.76 -7.96 -10.92
CA MET A 113 24.48 -9.23 -10.90
C MET A 113 23.86 -10.25 -11.89
N PRO A 114 24.70 -10.97 -12.67
CA PRO A 114 24.23 -12.04 -13.55
C PRO A 114 23.37 -13.05 -12.79
N LYS A 115 22.26 -13.48 -13.40
CA LYS A 115 21.28 -14.37 -12.74
C LYS A 115 21.91 -15.64 -12.17
N ALA A 116 22.92 -16.20 -12.85
CA ALA A 116 23.65 -17.40 -12.43
C ALA A 116 24.36 -17.25 -11.07
N ASN A 117 24.76 -16.02 -10.73
CA ASN A 117 25.54 -15.72 -9.53
C ASN A 117 24.67 -15.19 -8.38
N ARG A 118 23.37 -14.94 -8.60
CA ARG A 118 22.50 -14.37 -7.57
C ARG A 118 22.36 -15.34 -6.39
N PRO A 119 22.50 -14.86 -5.14
CA PRO A 119 22.27 -15.68 -3.98
C PRO A 119 20.81 -16.16 -3.96
N LYS A 120 20.62 -17.41 -3.54
CA LYS A 120 19.27 -17.93 -3.30
C LYS A 120 18.66 -17.15 -2.15
N LEU A 121 17.49 -16.55 -2.39
CA LEU A 121 16.77 -15.85 -1.33
C LEU A 121 16.49 -16.81 -0.17
N PRO A 122 16.63 -16.34 1.08
CA PRO A 122 16.29 -17.15 2.23
C PRO A 122 14.81 -17.55 2.14
N LYS A 123 14.52 -18.82 2.48
CA LYS A 123 13.13 -19.28 2.60
C LYS A 123 12.54 -18.66 3.86
N ILE A 124 11.90 -17.51 3.71
CA ILE A 124 11.16 -16.85 4.79
C ILE A 124 9.97 -17.75 5.15
N SER A 125 9.65 -17.89 6.45
CA SER A 125 8.57 -18.80 6.89
C SER A 125 7.25 -18.48 6.18
N ALA A 126 6.42 -19.51 5.96
CA ALA A 126 5.16 -19.39 5.20
C ALA A 126 4.22 -18.31 5.74
N GLU A 127 4.34 -17.96 7.02
CA GLU A 127 3.60 -16.88 7.67
C GLU A 127 4.03 -15.49 7.16
N HIS A 128 5.33 -15.22 7.10
CA HIS A 128 5.88 -14.00 6.50
C HIS A 128 5.62 -13.93 4.98
N ALA A 129 5.68 -15.08 4.29
CA ALA A 129 5.38 -15.14 2.86
C ALA A 129 3.89 -14.88 2.57
N ARG A 130 2.98 -15.37 3.41
CA ARG A 130 1.54 -15.04 3.35
C ARG A 130 1.30 -13.56 3.62
N ALA A 131 2.01 -12.98 4.59
CA ALA A 131 1.92 -11.57 4.91
C ALA A 131 2.38 -10.67 3.74
N ALA A 132 3.45 -11.08 3.04
CA ALA A 132 3.91 -10.44 1.80
C ALA A 132 2.93 -10.66 0.61
N ALA A 133 2.33 -11.85 0.47
CA ALA A 133 1.37 -12.14 -0.58
C ALA A 133 0.02 -11.42 -0.40
N LEU A 134 -0.41 -11.23 0.85
CA LEU A 134 -1.59 -10.42 1.18
C LEU A 134 -1.35 -8.93 0.86
N ALA A 135 -0.14 -8.44 1.11
CA ALA A 135 0.31 -7.10 0.72
C ALA A 135 0.16 -6.89 -0.80
N ALA A 136 0.67 -7.84 -1.59
CA ALA A 136 0.61 -7.80 -3.04
C ALA A 136 -0.83 -7.92 -3.59
N SER A 137 -1.71 -8.65 -2.89
CA SER A 137 -3.10 -8.83 -3.28
C SER A 137 -3.96 -7.58 -3.06
N LEU A 138 -3.65 -6.75 -2.05
CA LEU A 138 -4.38 -5.49 -1.79
C LEU A 138 -4.06 -4.40 -2.82
N THR A 139 -2.88 -4.44 -3.44
CA THR A 139 -2.54 -3.59 -4.60
C THR A 139 -3.27 -3.97 -5.90
N GLY A 140 -3.94 -5.12 -5.95
CA GLY A 140 -4.60 -5.64 -7.16
C GLY A 140 -6.13 -5.59 -7.16
N ASN A 141 -6.80 -5.10 -6.10
CA ASN A 141 -8.24 -5.31 -5.91
C ASN A 141 -9.10 -4.04 -5.78
N VAL A 142 -8.68 -2.91 -6.35
CA VAL A 142 -9.55 -1.72 -6.47
C VAL A 142 -10.47 -1.79 -7.71
N THR A 143 -10.30 -2.77 -8.59
CA THR A 143 -11.27 -3.07 -9.65
C THR A 143 -12.04 -4.33 -9.31
N VAL A 144 -13.31 -4.14 -8.91
CA VAL A 144 -14.44 -5.10 -8.85
C VAL A 144 -15.10 -5.15 -7.45
N ILE A 145 -15.58 -4.00 -6.94
CA ILE A 145 -16.76 -3.98 -6.04
C ILE A 145 -17.69 -2.84 -6.45
N LYS A 146 -18.23 -2.90 -7.68
CA LYS A 146 -19.47 -2.20 -7.99
C LYS A 146 -20.27 -2.94 -9.05
N ALA A 147 -20.88 -4.07 -8.67
CA ALA A 147 -22.08 -4.58 -9.34
C ALA A 147 -22.73 -5.66 -8.47
N ARG A 148 -23.73 -5.27 -7.66
CA ARG A 148 -25.03 -5.95 -7.48
C ARG A 148 -25.77 -5.41 -6.25
N ARG A 149 -26.50 -4.31 -6.45
CA ARG A 149 -27.81 -4.06 -5.82
C ARG A 149 -28.76 -3.62 -6.95
N LYS A 150 -30.03 -4.03 -6.83
CA LYS A 150 -31.09 -4.15 -7.84
C LYS A 150 -30.99 -5.49 -8.56
N THR A 151 -31.91 -6.43 -8.35
CA THR A 151 -33.35 -6.36 -8.03
C THR A 151 -33.77 -7.52 -7.15
#